data_AF-A0A7K9RAW3-F1
#
_entry.id   AF-A0A7K9RAW3-F1
#
_cell.length_a   1.000
_cell.length_b   1.000
_cell.length_c   1.000
_cell.angle_alpha   90.00
_cell.angle_beta   90.00
_cell.angle_gamma   90.00
#
_symmetry.space_group_name_H-M   'P 1'
#
loop_
_entity.id
_entity.type
_entity.pdbx_description
1 polymer ?
#
loop_
_entity_poly.entity_id
_entity_poly.type
_entity_poly.pdbx_seq_one_letter_code
_entity_poly.pdbx_strand_id
1 'polypeptide(L)'
;EHSSYQLLVKDDCRNYGKTLDLSRNNVFFVNPSDFLGLSSLKCLNLSGNAISQTLNGSEFSYLSGLKYLDFSNNRVDLLYQTAFKELKLLEILDLSNNKYYFLAEGVTHVLNFMKNLAHLRKLMMNENDISTTIDEGMESQSLRILEFRGNRLDALWMDGNSRYLSFFKNLTSLEELDISFNSLSFLPHGVFEEMPPSLKVLNLTNNRLKSFIWGNLPSLKNLVTLDLSNNLLTNVPRELSNCTSSLQELMLRNNRIHRLTKYFLRGAFELRYLDLSSNRIEIIKRSSFPENVINNLKMLLLHGNPFKCNCEAVWFVWWINQTQVTIPLLATDVTCAGPGAHKGRSVVFLDLYTCELDTSYLILYALSASAILGLMVFTVMSHLYFWDVWYSYHYCTARLKGYRRLSSPAACYDAFIAYDSEDPAVNEWVLQELVERLENQKARQFNLCLEGRDWLPGQPVFDNLSQSIQLSKKTIFVLTNRYLKSGRFKTTFYMAHQRLLDEKMDVIILIFLEKVLQKSRYVRLRKRLCRSSVLEWPTNPQSQPYFWQCLKNAIATSNSLAYNKLLQETV
;
A
#
# COMPACT_ATOMS: atom_id res chain seq x y z
N GLU A 1 -30.43 -13.18 54.75
CA GLU A 1 -31.30 -14.36 54.69
C GLU A 1 -32.25 -14.24 53.50
N HIS A 2 -31.96 -14.94 52.40
CA HIS A 2 -32.95 -15.28 51.37
C HIS A 2 -32.44 -16.57 50.75
N SER A 3 -32.74 -17.68 51.43
CA SER A 3 -32.54 -19.03 50.89
C SER A 3 -33.50 -19.21 49.73
N SER A 4 -32.99 -19.10 48.50
CA SER A 4 -33.69 -19.61 47.34
C SER A 4 -33.87 -21.11 47.52
N TYR A 5 -35.11 -21.55 47.80
CA TYR A 5 -35.48 -22.95 47.69
C TYR A 5 -35.36 -23.36 46.22
N GLN A 6 -34.16 -23.80 45.84
CA GLN A 6 -33.97 -24.56 44.60
C GLN A 6 -34.92 -25.75 44.66
N LEU A 7 -35.75 -25.90 43.63
CA LEU A 7 -36.63 -27.06 43.44
C LEU A 7 -35.85 -28.35 43.73
N LEU A 8 -36.27 -29.09 44.76
CA LEU A 8 -35.57 -30.26 45.30
C LEU A 8 -35.44 -31.42 44.29
N VAL A 9 -36.23 -31.41 43.21
CA VAL A 9 -36.16 -32.38 42.11
C VAL A 9 -35.78 -31.63 40.84
N LYS A 10 -34.70 -32.06 40.19
CA LYS A 10 -34.33 -31.59 38.85
C LYS A 10 -35.50 -31.86 37.88
N ASP A 11 -35.95 -30.85 37.14
CA ASP A 11 -37.12 -30.96 36.24
C ASP A 11 -37.01 -32.15 35.27
N ASP A 12 -35.78 -32.48 34.84
CA ASP A 12 -35.47 -33.65 34.01
C ASP A 12 -35.99 -34.97 34.60
N CYS A 13 -35.86 -35.17 35.91
CA CYS A 13 -36.27 -36.39 36.60
C CYS A 13 -37.80 -36.56 36.62
N ARG A 14 -38.57 -35.47 36.69
CA ARG A 14 -40.05 -35.51 36.64
C ARG A 14 -40.58 -35.88 35.27
N ASN A 15 -39.85 -35.50 34.21
CA ASN A 15 -40.23 -35.81 32.83
C ASN A 15 -40.18 -37.32 32.52
N TYR A 16 -39.45 -38.11 33.31
CA TYR A 16 -39.33 -39.56 33.13
C TYR A 16 -40.55 -40.36 33.63
N GLY A 17 -41.44 -39.78 34.44
CA GLY A 17 -42.66 -40.41 34.92
C GLY A 17 -42.77 -40.42 36.43
N LYS A 18 -43.13 -41.58 37.02
CA LYS A 18 -43.28 -41.70 38.48
C LYS A 18 -41.95 -41.43 39.19
N THR A 19 -41.95 -40.45 40.08
CA THR A 19 -40.76 -40.00 40.81
C THR A 19 -40.93 -40.18 42.31
N LEU A 20 -39.87 -40.63 42.97
CA LEU A 20 -39.76 -40.71 44.42
C LEU A 20 -38.57 -39.86 44.84
N ASP A 21 -38.84 -38.82 45.63
CA ASP A 21 -37.82 -37.93 46.16
C ASP A 21 -37.55 -38.25 47.63
N LEU A 22 -36.37 -38.80 47.89
CA LEU A 22 -35.81 -39.08 49.20
C LEU A 22 -34.55 -38.23 49.45
N SER A 23 -34.39 -37.12 48.73
CA SER A 23 -33.24 -36.25 48.92
C SER A 23 -33.21 -35.59 50.31
N ARG A 24 -32.01 -35.29 50.79
CA ARG A 24 -31.76 -34.59 52.07
C ARG A 24 -32.42 -35.27 53.27
N ASN A 25 -32.36 -36.59 53.29
CA ASN A 25 -32.75 -37.41 54.45
C ASN A 25 -31.49 -37.94 55.17
N ASN A 26 -31.71 -38.80 56.16
CA ASN A 26 -30.65 -39.47 56.91
C ASN A 26 -30.46 -40.93 56.46
N VAL A 27 -30.66 -41.23 55.17
CA VAL A 27 -30.41 -42.59 54.65
C VAL A 27 -28.91 -42.83 54.66
N PHE A 28 -28.45 -43.85 55.36
CA PHE A 28 -27.02 -44.23 55.41
C PHE A 28 -26.74 -45.60 54.79
N PHE A 29 -27.78 -46.41 54.60
CA PHE A 29 -27.72 -47.75 54.03
C PHE A 29 -28.97 -47.99 53.19
N VAL A 30 -28.82 -48.71 52.06
CA VAL A 30 -29.92 -49.03 51.15
C VAL A 30 -30.09 -50.53 51.08
N ASN A 31 -31.24 -51.04 51.54
CA ASN A 31 -31.60 -52.44 51.40
C ASN A 31 -32.49 -52.66 50.16
N PRO A 32 -32.37 -53.81 49.48
CA PRO A 32 -33.28 -54.16 48.39
C PRO A 32 -34.76 -54.13 48.81
N SER A 33 -35.06 -54.59 50.03
CA SER A 33 -36.43 -54.62 50.57
C SER A 33 -37.08 -53.23 50.71
N ASP A 34 -36.29 -52.17 50.83
CA ASP A 34 -36.80 -50.80 51.00
C ASP A 34 -37.61 -50.34 49.77
N PHE A 35 -37.34 -50.93 48.61
CA PHE A 35 -38.01 -50.63 47.34
C PHE A 35 -39.00 -51.70 46.88
N LEU A 36 -39.41 -52.60 47.78
CA LEU A 36 -40.40 -53.63 47.47
C LEU A 36 -41.71 -52.99 46.98
N GLY A 37 -42.20 -53.43 45.82
CA GLY A 37 -43.42 -52.90 45.21
C GLY A 37 -43.25 -51.60 44.40
N LEU A 38 -42.04 -51.03 44.33
CA LEU A 38 -41.77 -49.79 43.61
C LEU A 38 -41.22 -49.99 42.18
N SER A 39 -41.50 -51.13 41.54
CA SER A 39 -41.02 -51.45 40.19
C SER A 39 -41.51 -50.50 39.09
N SER A 40 -42.61 -49.79 39.32
CA SER A 40 -43.14 -48.77 38.39
C SER A 40 -42.41 -47.43 38.44
N LEU A 41 -41.48 -47.25 39.37
CA LEU A 41 -40.72 -46.03 39.56
C LEU A 41 -39.79 -45.77 38.36
N LYS A 42 -39.75 -44.52 37.90
CA LYS A 42 -38.92 -44.08 36.76
C LYS A 42 -37.79 -43.18 37.18
N CYS A 43 -37.99 -42.38 38.23
CA CYS A 43 -36.94 -41.57 38.82
C CYS A 43 -36.87 -41.75 40.34
N LEU A 44 -35.66 -41.89 40.86
CA LEU A 44 -35.35 -41.95 42.28
C LEU A 44 -34.31 -40.88 42.60
N ASN A 45 -34.62 -39.99 43.53
CA ASN A 45 -33.68 -39.00 44.05
C ASN A 45 -33.26 -39.40 45.47
N LEU A 46 -31.99 -39.79 45.63
CA LEU A 46 -31.35 -40.11 46.91
C LEU A 46 -30.25 -39.10 47.26
N SER A 47 -30.27 -37.92 46.64
CA SER A 47 -29.21 -36.94 46.82
C SER A 47 -29.14 -36.37 48.23
N GLY A 48 -27.95 -36.00 48.70
CA GLY A 48 -27.78 -35.32 49.99
C GLY A 48 -28.12 -36.20 51.19
N ASN A 49 -27.89 -37.50 51.08
CA ASN A 49 -27.99 -38.46 52.17
C ASN A 49 -26.59 -38.79 52.70
N ALA A 50 -26.48 -39.76 53.60
CA ALA A 50 -25.21 -40.20 54.20
C ALA A 50 -24.82 -41.62 53.73
N ILE A 51 -25.22 -42.01 52.52
CA ILE A 51 -25.02 -43.37 52.02
C ILE A 51 -23.54 -43.63 51.80
N SER A 52 -22.95 -44.49 52.62
CA SER A 52 -21.53 -44.87 52.58
C SER A 52 -21.31 -46.35 52.24
N GLN A 53 -22.30 -46.96 51.57
CA GLN A 53 -22.29 -48.37 51.23
C GLN A 53 -21.45 -48.64 49.98
N THR A 54 -20.74 -49.77 49.98
CA THR A 54 -20.12 -50.36 48.81
C THR A 54 -21.18 -51.06 47.96
N LEU A 55 -21.56 -50.43 46.85
CA LEU A 55 -22.62 -50.94 45.99
C LEU A 55 -22.13 -52.16 45.21
N ASN A 56 -22.80 -53.30 45.37
CA ASN A 56 -22.44 -54.54 44.68
C ASN A 56 -23.38 -54.91 43.52
N GLY A 57 -24.48 -54.16 43.37
CA GLY A 57 -25.46 -54.35 42.30
C GLY A 57 -26.67 -55.20 42.71
N SER A 58 -27.02 -55.20 44.00
CA SER A 58 -28.22 -55.87 44.53
C SER A 58 -29.23 -54.91 45.14
N GLU A 59 -28.76 -53.73 45.55
CA GLU A 59 -29.44 -52.72 46.34
C GLU A 59 -30.73 -52.20 45.67
N PHE A 60 -30.74 -52.10 44.34
CA PHE A 60 -31.89 -51.59 43.57
C PHE A 60 -32.62 -52.66 42.78
N SER A 61 -32.53 -53.93 43.18
CA SER A 61 -33.02 -55.07 42.39
C SER A 61 -34.53 -55.03 42.07
N TYR A 62 -35.34 -54.41 42.93
CA TYR A 62 -36.78 -54.25 42.69
C TYR A 62 -37.13 -53.06 41.77
N LEU A 63 -36.19 -52.16 41.50
CA LEU A 63 -36.36 -50.96 40.66
C LEU A 63 -36.07 -51.24 39.18
N SER A 64 -36.62 -52.32 38.64
CA SER A 64 -36.37 -52.77 37.26
C SER A 64 -36.80 -51.76 36.18
N GLY A 65 -37.72 -50.85 36.51
CA GLY A 65 -38.23 -49.82 35.62
C GLY A 65 -37.47 -48.48 35.64
N LEU A 66 -36.46 -48.33 36.51
CA LEU A 66 -35.81 -47.05 36.80
C LEU A 66 -34.99 -46.54 35.60
N LYS A 67 -35.11 -45.25 35.31
CA LYS A 67 -34.43 -44.55 34.21
C LYS A 67 -33.51 -43.44 34.70
N TYR A 68 -33.83 -42.82 35.83
CA TYR A 68 -33.05 -41.73 36.42
C TYR A 68 -32.74 -42.07 37.88
N LEU A 69 -31.46 -42.04 38.25
CA LEU A 69 -31.01 -42.15 39.63
C LEU A 69 -30.13 -40.96 40.00
N ASP A 70 -30.60 -40.13 40.93
CA ASP A 70 -29.76 -39.11 41.57
C ASP A 70 -29.15 -39.69 42.84
N PHE A 71 -27.83 -39.88 42.84
CA PHE A 71 -27.05 -40.34 43.98
C PHE A 71 -26.04 -39.29 44.43
N SER A 72 -26.21 -38.04 44.00
CA SER A 72 -25.26 -36.97 44.29
C SER A 72 -25.20 -36.62 45.78
N ASN A 73 -24.10 -36.01 46.23
CA ASN A 73 -23.92 -35.59 47.63
C ASN A 73 -24.13 -36.74 48.63
N ASN A 74 -23.49 -37.89 48.36
CA ASN A 74 -23.42 -39.03 49.27
C ASN A 74 -21.95 -39.35 49.56
N ARG A 75 -21.66 -40.57 50.01
CA ARG A 75 -20.30 -41.08 50.24
C ARG A 75 -20.15 -42.43 49.57
N VAL A 76 -20.56 -42.58 48.31
CA VAL A 76 -20.51 -43.89 47.64
C VAL A 76 -19.08 -44.41 47.52
N ASP A 77 -18.89 -45.69 47.81
CA ASP A 77 -17.64 -46.41 47.53
C ASP A 77 -17.81 -47.31 46.29
N LEU A 78 -17.04 -47.01 45.24
CA LEU A 78 -17.05 -47.73 43.96
C LEU A 78 -15.98 -48.82 43.92
N LEU A 79 -16.11 -49.81 44.82
CA LEU A 79 -15.18 -50.93 44.89
C LEU A 79 -15.47 -52.03 43.86
N TYR A 80 -16.75 -52.26 43.54
CA TYR A 80 -17.18 -53.38 42.69
C TYR A 80 -17.55 -52.94 41.27
N GLN A 81 -17.08 -53.66 40.26
CA GLN A 81 -17.47 -53.46 38.87
C GLN A 81 -18.97 -53.73 38.62
N THR A 82 -19.63 -54.47 39.52
CA THR A 82 -21.06 -54.81 39.41
C THR A 82 -21.98 -53.73 39.99
N ALA A 83 -21.45 -52.62 40.52
CA ALA A 83 -22.25 -51.51 41.01
C ALA A 83 -23.30 -51.08 39.96
N PHE A 84 -24.56 -50.93 40.41
CA PHE A 84 -25.72 -50.54 39.59
C PHE A 84 -26.12 -51.51 38.46
N LYS A 85 -25.50 -52.68 38.33
CA LYS A 85 -25.76 -53.65 37.24
C LYS A 85 -27.24 -54.09 37.14
N GLU A 86 -27.96 -54.10 38.24
CA GLU A 86 -29.38 -54.44 38.31
C GLU A 86 -30.29 -53.44 37.58
N LEU A 87 -29.84 -52.19 37.42
CA LEU A 87 -30.59 -51.09 36.81
C LEU A 87 -30.49 -51.13 35.28
N LYS A 88 -31.07 -52.17 34.67
CA LYS A 88 -30.94 -52.44 33.22
C LYS A 88 -31.48 -51.35 32.30
N LEU A 89 -32.46 -50.56 32.74
CA LEU A 89 -33.11 -49.50 31.95
C LEU A 89 -32.60 -48.09 32.29
N LEU A 90 -31.54 -47.98 33.09
CA LEU A 90 -31.02 -46.70 33.54
C LEU A 90 -30.49 -45.88 32.36
N GLU A 91 -30.97 -44.65 32.23
CA GLU A 91 -30.56 -43.70 31.20
C GLU A 91 -29.70 -42.58 31.78
N ILE A 92 -29.97 -42.14 33.01
CA ILE A 92 -29.25 -41.05 33.68
C ILE A 92 -28.82 -41.49 35.08
N LEU A 93 -27.53 -41.32 35.37
CA LEU A 93 -26.95 -41.56 36.69
C LEU A 93 -26.19 -40.33 37.16
N ASP A 94 -26.50 -39.83 38.34
CA ASP A 94 -25.73 -38.77 39.00
C ASP A 94 -24.97 -39.33 40.21
N LEU A 95 -23.64 -39.27 40.14
CA LEU A 95 -22.70 -39.62 41.21
C LEU A 95 -21.89 -38.40 41.66
N SER A 96 -22.33 -37.17 41.37
CA SER A 96 -21.59 -35.96 41.70
C SER A 96 -21.47 -35.74 43.22
N ASN A 97 -20.41 -35.06 43.68
CA ASN A 97 -20.19 -34.75 45.10
C ASN A 97 -20.13 -35.99 46.03
N ASN A 98 -19.49 -37.07 45.59
CA ASN A 98 -19.19 -38.29 46.32
C ASN A 98 -17.69 -38.43 46.66
N LYS A 99 -16.97 -37.31 46.83
CA LYS A 99 -15.52 -37.26 47.02
C LYS A 99 -14.93 -38.00 48.24
N TYR A 100 -15.76 -38.42 49.20
CA TYR A 100 -15.29 -38.95 50.49
C TYR A 100 -14.32 -40.12 50.34
N TYR A 101 -14.70 -41.15 49.57
CA TYR A 101 -13.83 -42.32 49.36
C TYR A 101 -12.74 -42.06 48.33
N PHE A 102 -12.96 -41.18 47.33
CA PHE A 102 -11.95 -40.81 46.34
C PHE A 102 -10.72 -40.10 46.93
N LEU A 103 -10.88 -39.45 48.09
CA LEU A 103 -9.78 -38.81 48.83
C LEU A 103 -9.06 -39.75 49.81
N ALA A 104 -9.63 -40.92 50.09
CA ALA A 104 -9.07 -41.84 51.07
C ALA A 104 -7.87 -42.60 50.49
N GLU A 105 -6.69 -42.39 51.07
CA GLU A 105 -5.47 -43.07 50.64
C GLU A 105 -5.59 -44.59 50.80
N GLY A 106 -5.15 -45.33 49.78
CA GLY A 106 -5.18 -46.80 49.77
C GLY A 106 -6.55 -47.41 49.44
N VAL A 107 -7.60 -46.60 49.27
CA VAL A 107 -8.87 -47.08 48.73
C VAL A 107 -8.76 -47.19 47.22
N THR A 108 -9.27 -48.30 46.69
CA THR A 108 -9.24 -48.57 45.26
C THR A 108 -10.62 -48.32 44.66
N HIS A 109 -10.65 -47.67 43.49
CA HIS A 109 -11.89 -47.33 42.80
C HIS A 109 -11.93 -47.98 41.42
N VAL A 110 -13.12 -48.52 41.09
CA VAL A 110 -13.44 -49.15 39.82
C VAL A 110 -14.44 -48.27 39.08
N LEU A 111 -13.99 -47.63 38.01
CA LEU A 111 -14.80 -46.76 37.15
C LEU A 111 -15.39 -47.52 35.95
N ASN A 112 -14.97 -48.78 35.73
CA ASN A 112 -15.49 -49.66 34.68
C ASN A 112 -16.86 -50.31 34.95
N PHE A 113 -17.59 -49.87 35.99
CA PHE A 113 -18.92 -50.39 36.28
C PHE A 113 -19.94 -50.09 35.17
N MET A 114 -19.74 -49.02 34.42
CA MET A 114 -20.63 -48.57 33.33
C MET A 114 -20.78 -49.57 32.19
N LYS A 115 -19.83 -50.50 32.02
CA LYS A 115 -19.90 -51.58 31.03
C LYS A 115 -21.20 -52.39 31.17
N ASN A 116 -21.72 -52.48 32.39
CA ASN A 116 -22.94 -53.22 32.69
C ASN A 116 -24.24 -52.45 32.39
N LEU A 117 -24.16 -51.13 32.12
CA LEU A 117 -25.30 -50.24 31.96
C LEU A 117 -25.61 -49.97 30.47
N ALA A 118 -26.24 -50.94 29.82
CA ALA A 118 -26.45 -50.94 28.37
C ALA A 118 -27.30 -49.79 27.81
N HIS A 119 -28.09 -49.10 28.64
CA HIS A 119 -28.96 -47.98 28.23
C HIS A 119 -28.53 -46.61 28.77
N LEU A 120 -27.41 -46.54 29.49
CA LEU A 120 -26.93 -45.30 30.09
C LEU A 120 -26.59 -44.28 29.01
N ARG A 121 -27.21 -43.10 29.07
CA ARG A 121 -27.01 -42.00 28.11
C ARG A 121 -26.21 -40.85 28.71
N LYS A 122 -26.47 -40.52 29.98
CA LYS A 122 -25.83 -39.41 30.69
C LYS A 122 -25.30 -39.89 32.03
N LEU A 123 -24.02 -39.61 32.29
CA LEU A 123 -23.38 -39.84 33.56
C LEU A 123 -22.79 -38.52 34.07
N MET A 124 -23.12 -38.19 35.32
CA MET A 124 -22.55 -37.05 36.02
C MET A 124 -21.66 -37.57 37.15
N MET A 125 -20.37 -37.23 37.11
CA MET A 125 -19.36 -37.55 38.13
C MET A 125 -18.64 -36.28 38.57
N ASN A 126 -19.39 -35.20 38.73
CA ASN A 126 -18.82 -33.89 38.99
C ASN A 126 -18.35 -33.76 40.45
N GLU A 127 -17.33 -32.96 40.72
CA GLU A 127 -16.88 -32.60 42.07
C GLU A 127 -16.58 -33.84 42.96
N ASN A 128 -15.96 -34.86 42.36
CA ASN A 128 -15.59 -36.10 43.05
C ASN A 128 -14.11 -36.15 43.43
N ASP A 129 -13.30 -35.14 43.06
CA ASP A 129 -11.85 -35.10 43.33
C ASP A 129 -11.09 -36.36 42.84
N ILE A 130 -11.57 -37.03 41.77
CA ILE A 130 -11.00 -38.29 41.29
C ILE A 130 -9.57 -38.06 40.79
N SER A 131 -8.58 -38.59 41.51
CA SER A 131 -7.14 -38.50 41.19
C SER A 131 -6.48 -39.84 40.86
N THR A 132 -7.10 -40.95 41.26
CA THR A 132 -6.57 -42.31 41.10
C THR A 132 -7.70 -43.27 40.72
N THR A 133 -7.36 -44.33 40.01
CA THR A 133 -8.28 -45.40 39.60
C THR A 133 -7.47 -46.67 39.38
N ILE A 134 -8.07 -47.85 39.58
CA ILE A 134 -7.41 -49.12 39.20
C ILE A 134 -7.44 -49.29 37.68
N ASP A 135 -8.57 -48.92 37.08
CA ASP A 135 -8.85 -49.08 35.67
C ASP A 135 -7.99 -48.16 34.82
N GLU A 136 -7.44 -48.67 33.72
CA GLU A 136 -6.69 -47.88 32.74
C GLU A 136 -7.61 -46.90 31.97
N GLY A 137 -8.91 -47.19 31.91
CA GLY A 137 -9.90 -46.35 31.25
C GLY A 137 -11.32 -46.77 31.51
N MET A 138 -12.26 -45.94 31.06
CA MET A 138 -13.70 -46.11 31.15
C MET A 138 -14.26 -46.78 29.87
N GLU A 139 -15.14 -47.77 30.03
CA GLU A 139 -15.78 -48.49 28.91
C GLU A 139 -17.32 -48.33 28.93
N SER A 140 -17.90 -47.88 27.81
CA SER A 140 -19.35 -47.85 27.60
C SER A 140 -19.69 -47.74 26.11
N GLN A 141 -20.74 -48.45 25.67
CA GLN A 141 -21.23 -48.43 24.29
C GLN A 141 -22.44 -47.51 24.10
N SER A 142 -23.07 -47.08 25.19
CA SER A 142 -24.35 -46.35 25.20
C SER A 142 -24.21 -44.89 25.62
N LEU A 143 -23.19 -44.58 26.44
CA LEU A 143 -22.99 -43.27 27.02
C LEU A 143 -22.76 -42.21 25.95
N ARG A 144 -23.52 -41.12 26.01
CA ARG A 144 -23.45 -39.97 25.09
C ARG A 144 -22.91 -38.72 25.75
N ILE A 145 -23.25 -38.50 27.02
CA ILE A 145 -22.86 -37.30 27.78
C ILE A 145 -22.14 -37.74 29.05
N LEU A 146 -20.90 -37.29 29.21
CA LEU A 146 -20.12 -37.49 30.43
C LEU A 146 -19.75 -36.12 31.01
N GLU A 147 -20.29 -35.83 32.19
CA GLU A 147 -19.84 -34.70 32.99
C GLU A 147 -18.82 -35.19 34.02
N PHE A 148 -17.57 -34.78 33.85
CA PHE A 148 -16.42 -35.15 34.67
C PHE A 148 -15.73 -33.91 35.25
N ARG A 149 -16.50 -32.85 35.49
CA ARG A 149 -16.03 -31.55 35.98
C ARG A 149 -15.57 -31.63 37.43
N GLY A 150 -14.55 -30.86 37.83
CA GLY A 150 -14.15 -30.78 39.25
C GLY A 150 -13.53 -32.07 39.78
N ASN A 151 -12.76 -32.76 38.93
CA ASN A 151 -11.92 -33.91 39.31
C ASN A 151 -10.44 -33.53 39.19
N ARG A 152 -9.55 -34.52 39.31
CA ARG A 152 -8.10 -34.32 39.27
C ARG A 152 -7.47 -35.03 38.07
N LEU A 153 -7.97 -34.73 36.86
CA LEU A 153 -7.32 -35.21 35.64
C LEU A 153 -5.89 -34.72 35.50
N ASP A 154 -5.48 -33.64 36.16
CA ASP A 154 -4.07 -33.22 36.27
C ASP A 154 -3.18 -34.29 36.93
N ALA A 155 -3.72 -35.05 37.89
CA ALA A 155 -3.03 -36.16 38.54
C ALA A 155 -3.05 -37.44 37.67
N LEU A 156 -4.14 -37.69 36.94
CA LEU A 156 -4.24 -38.84 36.03
C LEU A 156 -3.38 -38.64 34.77
N TRP A 157 -3.34 -37.43 34.23
CA TRP A 157 -2.57 -37.03 33.05
C TRP A 157 -1.27 -36.31 33.40
N MET A 158 -0.58 -36.78 34.46
CA MET A 158 0.76 -36.32 34.78
C MET A 158 1.74 -36.60 33.65
N ASP A 159 2.73 -35.72 33.49
CA ASP A 159 3.74 -35.84 32.45
C ASP A 159 4.55 -37.14 32.63
N GLY A 160 4.78 -37.86 31.53
CA GLY A 160 5.42 -39.18 31.53
C GLY A 160 4.53 -40.36 31.94
N ASN A 161 3.28 -40.15 32.36
CA ASN A 161 2.34 -41.24 32.66
C ASN A 161 1.42 -41.52 31.46
N SER A 162 1.73 -42.57 30.68
CA SER A 162 0.90 -43.00 29.56
C SER A 162 -0.28 -43.89 29.95
N ARG A 163 -0.36 -44.34 31.22
CA ARG A 163 -1.36 -45.33 31.66
C ARG A 163 -2.80 -44.88 31.44
N TYR A 164 -3.08 -43.60 31.68
CA TYR A 164 -4.44 -43.03 31.59
C TYR A 164 -4.63 -42.16 30.35
N LEU A 165 -3.76 -42.27 29.34
CA LEU A 165 -3.89 -41.49 28.11
C LEU A 165 -5.18 -41.85 27.35
N SER A 166 -5.54 -43.13 27.36
CA SER A 166 -6.74 -43.70 26.73
C SER A 166 -7.95 -43.75 27.65
N PHE A 167 -7.94 -42.97 28.73
CA PHE A 167 -8.94 -43.08 29.80
C PHE A 167 -10.38 -42.94 29.31
N PHE A 168 -10.64 -42.13 28.29
CA PHE A 168 -11.98 -41.94 27.71
C PHE A 168 -12.20 -42.70 26.38
N LYS A 169 -11.17 -43.32 25.79
CA LYS A 169 -11.19 -43.84 24.42
C LYS A 169 -12.34 -44.82 24.14
N ASN A 170 -12.63 -45.70 25.10
CA ASN A 170 -13.60 -46.78 24.96
C ASN A 170 -15.05 -46.35 25.23
N LEU A 171 -15.31 -45.05 25.37
CA LEU A 171 -16.65 -44.47 25.39
C LEU A 171 -17.12 -44.22 23.94
N THR A 172 -17.34 -45.27 23.18
CA THR A 172 -17.44 -45.23 21.70
C THR A 172 -18.58 -44.37 21.15
N SER A 173 -19.66 -44.22 21.92
CA SER A 173 -20.84 -43.41 21.57
C SER A 173 -20.83 -42.02 22.21
N LEU A 174 -19.74 -41.61 22.88
CA LEU A 174 -19.69 -40.33 23.59
C LEU A 174 -19.69 -39.17 22.60
N GLU A 175 -20.65 -38.26 22.79
CA GLU A 175 -20.84 -37.06 21.98
C GLU A 175 -20.41 -35.81 22.74
N GLU A 176 -20.62 -35.77 24.06
CA GLU A 176 -20.30 -34.61 24.91
C GLU A 176 -19.44 -35.02 26.10
N LEU A 177 -18.31 -34.34 26.25
CA LEU A 177 -17.37 -34.53 27.35
C LEU A 177 -17.09 -33.20 28.04
N ASP A 178 -17.47 -33.10 29.31
CA ASP A 178 -17.12 -31.99 30.17
C ASP A 178 -16.00 -32.38 31.14
N ILE A 179 -14.81 -31.84 30.90
CA ILE A 179 -13.61 -31.98 31.74
C ILE A 179 -13.15 -30.60 32.26
N SER A 180 -14.11 -29.71 32.48
CA SER A 180 -13.86 -28.40 33.09
C SER A 180 -13.43 -28.52 34.56
N PHE A 181 -12.80 -27.48 35.11
CA PHE A 181 -12.36 -27.44 36.52
C PHE A 181 -11.48 -28.63 36.96
N ASN A 182 -10.72 -29.23 36.04
CA ASN A 182 -9.85 -30.38 36.33
C ASN A 182 -8.39 -29.98 36.64
N SER A 183 -8.16 -28.69 36.90
CA SER A 183 -6.84 -28.12 37.19
C SER A 183 -5.75 -28.39 36.13
N LEU A 184 -6.14 -28.72 34.89
CA LEU A 184 -5.22 -29.09 33.82
C LEU A 184 -4.32 -27.91 33.45
N SER A 185 -3.01 -28.05 33.64
CA SER A 185 -2.03 -27.03 33.23
C SER A 185 -1.51 -27.18 31.80
N PHE A 186 -1.56 -28.41 31.28
CA PHE A 186 -1.24 -28.81 29.92
C PHE A 186 -2.11 -30.02 29.55
N LEU A 187 -2.09 -30.38 28.27
CA LEU A 187 -2.67 -31.63 27.77
C LEU A 187 -1.53 -32.51 27.25
N PRO A 188 -1.45 -33.80 27.66
CA PRO A 188 -0.41 -34.71 27.18
C PRO A 188 -0.41 -34.83 25.65
N HIS A 189 0.77 -35.06 25.07
CA HIS A 189 0.88 -35.33 23.64
C HIS A 189 0.13 -36.62 23.29
N GLY A 190 -0.65 -36.60 22.20
CA GLY A 190 -1.45 -37.75 21.76
C GLY A 190 -2.79 -37.93 22.48
N VAL A 191 -3.14 -37.11 23.49
CA VAL A 191 -4.41 -37.27 24.21
C VAL A 191 -5.63 -37.22 23.28
N PHE A 192 -5.61 -36.36 22.25
CA PHE A 192 -6.71 -36.26 21.28
C PHE A 192 -6.79 -37.44 20.30
N GLU A 193 -5.71 -38.20 20.10
CA GLU A 193 -5.75 -39.45 19.33
C GLU A 193 -6.42 -40.57 20.12
N GLU A 194 -6.37 -40.47 21.45
CA GLU A 194 -6.94 -41.41 22.40
C GLU A 194 -8.30 -40.94 22.97
N MET A 195 -8.93 -39.93 22.36
CA MET A 195 -10.27 -39.46 22.70
C MET A 195 -11.36 -40.25 21.96
N PRO A 196 -12.63 -40.21 22.45
CA PRO A 196 -13.75 -40.86 21.79
C PRO A 196 -13.93 -40.42 20.33
N PRO A 197 -14.17 -41.36 19.38
CA PRO A 197 -14.27 -41.02 17.95
C PRO A 197 -15.55 -40.25 17.59
N SER A 198 -16.61 -40.40 18.38
CA SER A 198 -17.91 -39.77 18.17
C SER A 198 -18.03 -38.38 18.82
N LEU A 199 -16.95 -37.87 19.44
CA LEU A 199 -16.98 -36.65 20.24
C LEU A 199 -17.31 -35.41 19.40
N LYS A 200 -18.34 -34.68 19.83
CA LYS A 200 -18.84 -33.44 19.21
C LYS A 200 -18.63 -32.21 20.07
N VAL A 201 -18.77 -32.34 21.38
CA VAL A 201 -18.64 -31.23 22.34
C VAL A 201 -17.54 -31.56 23.33
N LEU A 202 -16.54 -30.68 23.40
CA LEU A 202 -15.46 -30.77 24.39
C LEU A 202 -15.41 -29.48 25.21
N ASN A 203 -15.72 -29.60 26.50
CA ASN A 203 -15.63 -28.51 27.46
C ASN A 203 -14.36 -28.66 28.33
N LEU A 204 -13.45 -27.71 28.19
CA LEU A 204 -12.18 -27.59 28.89
C LEU A 204 -12.13 -26.31 29.75
N THR A 205 -13.28 -25.75 30.10
CA THR A 205 -13.35 -24.47 30.82
C THR A 205 -12.74 -24.52 32.21
N ASN A 206 -12.31 -23.36 32.71
CA ASN A 206 -11.82 -23.21 34.09
C ASN A 206 -10.69 -24.19 34.43
N ASN A 207 -9.82 -24.46 33.45
CA ASN A 207 -8.56 -25.15 33.67
C ASN A 207 -7.44 -24.11 33.77
N ARG A 208 -6.18 -24.57 33.81
CA ARG A 208 -5.00 -23.72 33.94
C ARG A 208 -4.12 -23.81 32.68
N LEU A 209 -4.73 -24.09 31.53
CA LEU A 209 -4.02 -24.34 30.28
C LEU A 209 -3.29 -23.07 29.84
N LYS A 210 -1.96 -23.12 29.82
CA LYS A 210 -1.10 -22.03 29.33
C LYS A 210 -0.90 -22.09 27.82
N SER A 211 -0.91 -23.30 27.27
CA SER A 211 -0.78 -23.59 25.84
C SER A 211 -1.79 -24.65 25.43
N PHE A 212 -2.15 -24.64 24.15
CA PHE A 212 -3.02 -25.63 23.54
C PHE A 212 -2.43 -26.02 22.19
N ILE A 213 -2.22 -27.31 21.97
CA ILE A 213 -1.59 -27.83 20.75
C ILE A 213 -2.66 -28.04 19.69
N TRP A 214 -2.97 -26.96 18.96
CA TRP A 214 -4.00 -26.96 17.92
C TRP A 214 -3.74 -27.96 16.78
N GLY A 215 -2.49 -28.35 16.54
CA GLY A 215 -2.11 -29.31 15.50
C GLY A 215 -2.66 -30.73 15.69
N ASN A 216 -3.11 -31.06 16.91
CA ASN A 216 -3.65 -32.39 17.24
C ASN A 216 -5.19 -32.43 17.22
N LEU A 217 -5.87 -31.30 17.00
CA LEU A 217 -7.32 -31.25 16.79
C LEU A 217 -7.84 -32.06 15.59
N PRO A 218 -7.10 -32.30 14.49
CA PRO A 218 -7.59 -33.09 13.38
C PRO A 218 -7.99 -34.53 13.77
N SER A 219 -7.50 -35.05 14.89
CA SER A 219 -7.90 -36.34 15.46
C SER A 219 -9.38 -36.37 15.87
N LEU A 220 -9.94 -35.22 16.28
CA LEU A 220 -11.33 -35.07 16.68
C LEU A 220 -12.21 -34.68 15.48
N LYS A 221 -12.41 -35.63 14.56
CA LYS A 221 -13.06 -35.38 13.25
C LYS A 221 -14.48 -34.81 13.34
N ASN A 222 -15.22 -35.17 14.38
CA ASN A 222 -16.63 -34.80 14.56
C ASN A 222 -16.83 -33.61 15.51
N LEU A 223 -15.77 -32.94 15.94
CA LEU A 223 -15.85 -31.87 16.93
C LEU A 223 -16.58 -30.63 16.37
N VAL A 224 -17.71 -30.30 16.98
CA VAL A 224 -18.57 -29.17 16.63
C VAL A 224 -18.34 -27.99 17.58
N THR A 225 -18.25 -28.27 18.88
CA THR A 225 -18.13 -27.24 19.93
C THR A 225 -16.88 -27.50 20.77
N LEU A 226 -16.03 -26.47 20.87
CA LEU A 226 -14.85 -26.46 21.72
C LEU A 226 -14.90 -25.26 22.65
N ASP A 227 -15.02 -25.53 23.94
CA ASP A 227 -14.99 -24.49 24.97
C ASP A 227 -13.67 -24.53 25.75
N LEU A 228 -12.87 -23.48 25.57
CA LEU A 228 -11.59 -23.25 26.24
C LEU A 228 -11.65 -22.01 27.14
N SER A 229 -12.84 -21.58 27.53
CA SER A 229 -13.03 -20.36 28.32
C SER A 229 -12.44 -20.46 29.73
N ASN A 230 -12.04 -19.33 30.31
CA ASN A 230 -11.42 -19.25 31.64
C ASN A 230 -10.13 -20.11 31.73
N ASN A 231 -9.23 -19.97 30.76
CA ASN A 231 -7.91 -20.59 30.78
C ASN A 231 -6.81 -19.50 30.75
N LEU A 232 -5.56 -19.90 30.55
CA LEU A 232 -4.39 -19.00 30.53
C LEU A 232 -3.76 -18.92 29.14
N LEU A 233 -4.54 -19.21 28.08
CA LEU A 233 -4.05 -19.28 26.71
C LEU A 233 -3.61 -17.90 26.21
N THR A 234 -2.43 -17.82 25.60
CA THR A 234 -1.88 -16.56 25.05
C THR A 234 -2.01 -16.46 23.54
N ASN A 235 -2.16 -17.59 22.85
CA ASN A 235 -2.08 -17.69 21.39
C ASN A 235 -3.23 -18.53 20.81
N VAL A 236 -3.60 -18.19 19.58
CA VAL A 236 -4.56 -18.91 18.71
C VAL A 236 -3.79 -19.62 17.58
N PRO A 237 -4.38 -20.61 16.87
CA PRO A 237 -3.67 -21.28 15.77
C PRO A 237 -3.36 -20.31 14.64
N ARG A 238 -2.39 -20.65 13.79
CA ARG A 238 -2.05 -19.85 12.60
C ARG A 238 -3.22 -19.78 11.62
N GLU A 239 -3.87 -20.91 11.39
CA GLU A 239 -5.03 -21.10 10.52
C GLU A 239 -5.92 -22.17 11.16
N LEU A 240 -7.14 -21.81 11.58
CA LEU A 240 -8.06 -22.72 12.25
C LEU A 240 -8.50 -23.88 11.35
N SER A 241 -8.67 -23.63 10.05
CA SER A 241 -9.07 -24.63 9.05
C SER A 241 -8.08 -25.79 8.92
N ASN A 242 -6.80 -25.56 9.22
CA ASN A 242 -5.77 -26.61 9.17
C ASN A 242 -5.83 -27.50 10.43
N CYS A 243 -6.48 -27.03 11.49
CA CYS A 243 -6.65 -27.75 12.75
C CYS A 243 -7.97 -28.52 12.81
N THR A 244 -9.04 -27.98 12.22
CA THR A 244 -10.36 -28.62 12.20
C THR A 244 -11.21 -28.09 11.05
N SER A 245 -11.99 -28.98 10.44
CA SER A 245 -12.94 -28.64 9.38
C SER A 245 -14.41 -28.72 9.82
N SER A 246 -14.69 -29.26 11.01
CA SER A 246 -16.05 -29.52 11.52
C SER A 246 -16.51 -28.52 12.59
N LEU A 247 -15.58 -27.73 13.14
CA LEU A 247 -15.86 -26.85 14.28
C LEU A 247 -16.81 -25.70 13.89
N GLN A 248 -17.92 -25.60 14.62
CA GLN A 248 -18.94 -24.56 14.45
C GLN A 248 -18.90 -23.54 15.59
N GLU A 249 -18.51 -23.95 16.80
CA GLU A 249 -18.50 -23.10 17.98
C GLU A 249 -17.14 -23.15 18.66
N LEU A 250 -16.49 -21.98 18.74
CA LEU A 250 -15.21 -21.82 19.43
C LEU A 250 -15.34 -20.77 20.52
N MET A 251 -15.17 -21.19 21.77
CA MET A 251 -15.24 -20.31 22.92
C MET A 251 -13.86 -20.17 23.56
N LEU A 252 -13.35 -18.94 23.57
CA LEU A 252 -12.03 -18.56 24.09
C LEU A 252 -12.14 -17.44 25.13
N ARG A 253 -13.31 -17.25 25.74
CA ARG A 253 -13.57 -16.20 26.70
C ARG A 253 -12.61 -16.25 27.88
N ASN A 254 -12.26 -15.08 28.42
CA ASN A 254 -11.45 -14.98 29.65
C ASN A 254 -10.13 -15.78 29.55
N ASN A 255 -9.37 -15.50 28.48
CA ASN A 255 -8.01 -15.99 28.27
C ASN A 255 -7.03 -14.80 28.25
N ARG A 256 -5.78 -15.04 27.87
CA ARG A 256 -4.72 -14.01 27.79
C ARG A 256 -4.29 -13.74 26.35
N ILE A 257 -5.19 -13.91 25.38
CA ILE A 257 -4.89 -13.76 23.96
C ILE A 257 -4.62 -12.29 23.65
N HIS A 258 -3.39 -11.96 23.25
CA HIS A 258 -3.01 -10.58 22.94
C HIS A 258 -3.22 -10.24 21.45
N ARG A 259 -2.91 -11.18 20.55
CA ARG A 259 -2.98 -10.96 19.10
C ARG A 259 -3.54 -12.20 18.42
N LEU A 260 -4.36 -11.96 17.41
CA LEU A 260 -4.83 -13.00 16.51
C LEU A 260 -3.83 -13.15 15.37
N THR A 261 -3.65 -14.37 14.88
CA THR A 261 -2.70 -14.67 13.80
C THR A 261 -3.22 -14.12 12.47
N LYS A 262 -2.32 -13.84 11.51
CA LYS A 262 -2.66 -13.18 10.24
C LYS A 262 -3.76 -13.90 9.45
N TYR A 263 -3.89 -15.23 9.57
CA TYR A 263 -4.82 -16.06 8.81
C TYR A 263 -5.76 -16.88 9.69
N PHE A 264 -6.01 -16.42 10.93
CA PHE A 264 -6.71 -17.18 11.96
C PHE A 264 -7.99 -17.88 11.46
N LEU A 265 -8.93 -17.14 10.86
CA LEU A 265 -10.20 -17.70 10.37
C LEU A 265 -10.19 -18.06 8.88
N ARG A 266 -9.04 -18.05 8.21
CA ARG A 266 -8.98 -18.39 6.79
C ARG A 266 -9.46 -19.83 6.60
N GLY A 267 -10.44 -20.03 5.72
CA GLY A 267 -10.97 -21.36 5.39
C GLY A 267 -11.91 -21.99 6.44
N ALA A 268 -12.19 -21.32 7.56
CA ALA A 268 -13.05 -21.83 8.63
C ALA A 268 -14.54 -21.60 8.33
N PHE A 269 -15.05 -22.14 7.22
CA PHE A 269 -16.39 -21.83 6.68
C PHE A 269 -17.56 -22.34 7.54
N GLU A 270 -17.33 -23.38 8.34
CA GLU A 270 -18.36 -23.97 9.21
C GLU A 270 -18.56 -23.19 10.51
N LEU A 271 -17.65 -22.28 10.86
CA LEU A 271 -17.70 -21.54 12.11
C LEU A 271 -18.94 -20.62 12.14
N ARG A 272 -19.75 -20.74 13.19
CA ARG A 272 -20.98 -19.97 13.43
C ARG A 272 -20.92 -19.13 14.70
N TYR A 273 -20.23 -19.60 15.72
CA TYR A 273 -20.12 -18.92 17.00
C TYR A 273 -18.66 -18.77 17.39
N LEU A 274 -18.24 -17.53 17.67
CA LEU A 274 -16.88 -17.24 18.12
C LEU A 274 -16.92 -16.32 19.33
N ASP A 275 -16.41 -16.80 20.46
CA ASP A 275 -16.25 -15.99 21.67
C ASP A 275 -14.78 -15.69 21.93
N LEU A 276 -14.42 -14.41 21.80
CA LEU A 276 -13.10 -13.86 22.10
C LEU A 276 -13.18 -12.82 23.23
N SER A 277 -14.30 -12.76 23.96
CA SER A 277 -14.52 -11.78 25.02
C SER A 277 -13.54 -11.93 26.18
N SER A 278 -13.34 -10.86 26.95
CA SER A 278 -12.48 -10.83 28.13
C SER A 278 -11.05 -11.33 27.85
N ASN A 279 -10.47 -10.94 26.72
CA ASN A 279 -9.08 -11.25 26.35
C ASN A 279 -8.21 -9.97 26.39
N ARG A 280 -7.01 -10.03 25.80
CA ARG A 280 -6.08 -8.91 25.71
C ARG A 280 -5.91 -8.43 24.26
N ILE A 281 -6.93 -8.62 23.43
CA ILE A 281 -6.86 -8.32 22.00
C ILE A 281 -6.86 -6.81 21.81
N GLU A 282 -5.77 -6.29 21.23
CA GLU A 282 -5.65 -4.87 20.96
C GLU A 282 -6.18 -4.49 19.57
N ILE A 283 -5.91 -5.30 18.55
CA ILE A 283 -6.21 -4.98 17.16
C ILE A 283 -6.71 -6.24 16.45
N ILE A 284 -7.83 -6.11 15.74
CA ILE A 284 -8.31 -7.12 14.80
C ILE A 284 -7.89 -6.66 13.41
N LYS A 285 -7.29 -7.54 12.62
CA LYS A 285 -6.87 -7.25 11.24
C LYS A 285 -7.80 -7.95 10.24
N ARG A 286 -8.07 -7.31 9.10
CA ARG A 286 -8.90 -7.87 8.01
C ARG A 286 -8.39 -9.22 7.51
N SER A 287 -7.07 -9.43 7.55
CA SER A 287 -6.49 -10.72 7.15
C SER A 287 -6.89 -11.87 8.10
N SER A 288 -7.03 -11.58 9.40
CA SER A 288 -7.37 -12.56 10.42
C SER A 288 -8.86 -12.95 10.36
N PHE A 289 -9.71 -12.03 9.90
CA PHE A 289 -11.16 -12.17 9.77
C PHE A 289 -11.58 -11.87 8.32
N PRO A 290 -11.40 -12.84 7.41
CA PRO A 290 -11.82 -12.64 6.03
C PRO A 290 -13.35 -12.59 5.94
N GLU A 291 -13.86 -11.70 5.09
CA GLU A 291 -15.30 -11.37 4.98
C GLU A 291 -16.17 -12.58 4.65
N ASN A 292 -15.67 -13.50 3.83
CA ASN A 292 -16.36 -14.74 3.45
C ASN A 292 -16.60 -15.71 4.62
N VAL A 293 -15.89 -15.53 5.74
CA VAL A 293 -16.09 -16.34 6.95
C VAL A 293 -16.82 -15.55 8.03
N ILE A 294 -16.37 -14.33 8.31
CA ILE A 294 -16.96 -13.52 9.39
C ILE A 294 -18.44 -13.20 9.13
N ASN A 295 -18.85 -13.03 7.86
CA ASN A 295 -20.25 -12.76 7.51
C ASN A 295 -21.16 -13.99 7.67
N ASN A 296 -20.59 -15.20 7.78
CA ASN A 296 -21.33 -16.43 8.03
C ASN A 296 -21.52 -16.74 9.52
N LEU A 297 -20.89 -15.96 10.40
CA LEU A 297 -21.05 -16.07 11.85
C LEU A 297 -22.46 -15.62 12.23
N LYS A 298 -23.07 -16.37 13.16
CA LYS A 298 -24.30 -15.97 13.83
C LYS A 298 -24.00 -15.00 14.98
N MET A 299 -22.95 -15.28 15.74
CA MET A 299 -22.58 -14.50 16.92
C MET A 299 -21.06 -14.36 17.05
N LEU A 300 -20.63 -13.15 17.39
CA LEU A 300 -19.23 -12.81 17.66
C LEU A 300 -19.16 -11.99 18.96
N LEU A 301 -18.53 -12.55 19.99
CA LEU A 301 -18.34 -11.87 21.28
C LEU A 301 -16.93 -11.29 21.38
N LEU A 302 -16.85 -9.98 21.63
CA LEU A 302 -15.59 -9.23 21.65
C LEU A 302 -15.42 -8.33 22.88
N HIS A 303 -16.45 -8.20 23.71
CA HIS A 303 -16.44 -7.30 24.86
C HIS A 303 -15.33 -7.63 25.87
N GLY A 304 -14.93 -6.66 26.69
CA GLY A 304 -13.86 -6.85 27.68
C GLY A 304 -12.46 -7.03 27.07
N ASN A 305 -12.21 -6.53 25.86
CA ASN A 305 -10.88 -6.48 25.24
C ASN A 305 -10.34 -5.03 25.18
N PRO A 306 -9.03 -4.82 25.36
CA PRO A 306 -8.41 -3.50 25.34
C PRO A 306 -8.13 -3.01 23.91
N PHE A 307 -9.16 -2.75 23.11
CA PHE A 307 -8.99 -2.37 21.70
C PHE A 307 -8.24 -1.04 21.53
N LYS A 308 -7.21 -1.03 20.67
CA LYS A 308 -6.52 0.18 20.23
C LYS A 308 -7.25 0.78 19.05
N CYS A 309 -7.90 1.91 19.27
CA CYS A 309 -8.70 2.61 18.28
C CYS A 309 -7.87 3.67 17.55
N ASN A 310 -6.99 3.18 16.68
CA ASN A 310 -6.20 3.98 15.76
C ASN A 310 -6.63 3.68 14.30
N CYS A 311 -5.86 4.17 13.32
CA CYS A 311 -6.17 3.95 11.91
C CYS A 311 -6.13 2.47 11.47
N GLU A 312 -5.54 1.55 12.24
CA GLU A 312 -5.64 0.11 11.93
C GLU A 312 -7.04 -0.47 12.23
N ALA A 313 -7.82 0.18 13.09
CA ALA A 313 -9.17 -0.26 13.46
C ALA A 313 -10.24 0.16 12.43
N VAL A 314 -9.92 1.05 11.48
CA VAL A 314 -10.89 1.66 10.55
C VAL A 314 -11.70 0.60 9.79
N TRP A 315 -11.04 -0.41 9.24
CA TRP A 315 -11.74 -1.49 8.51
C TRP A 315 -12.74 -2.23 9.40
N PHE A 316 -12.40 -2.42 10.68
CA PHE A 316 -13.19 -3.19 11.63
C PHE A 316 -14.45 -2.40 12.05
N VAL A 317 -14.31 -1.09 12.29
CA VAL A 317 -15.45 -0.21 12.55
C VAL A 317 -16.36 -0.12 11.32
N TRP A 318 -15.78 0.01 10.12
CA TRP A 318 -16.55 0.01 8.87
C TRP A 318 -17.34 -1.30 8.69
N TRP A 319 -16.69 -2.44 8.97
CA TRP A 319 -17.35 -3.74 8.93
C TRP A 319 -18.48 -3.86 9.96
N ILE A 320 -18.28 -3.42 11.20
CA ILE A 320 -19.33 -3.42 12.24
C ILE A 320 -20.56 -2.61 11.80
N ASN A 321 -20.37 -1.50 11.08
CA ASN A 321 -21.49 -0.65 10.65
C ASN A 321 -22.36 -1.32 9.56
N GLN A 322 -21.86 -2.33 8.87
CA GLN A 322 -22.55 -3.00 7.74
C GLN A 322 -22.95 -4.44 8.03
N THR A 323 -22.40 -5.04 9.09
CA THR A 323 -22.58 -6.46 9.37
C THR A 323 -23.97 -6.79 9.92
N GLN A 324 -24.46 -7.99 9.61
CA GLN A 324 -25.67 -8.60 10.21
C GLN A 324 -25.32 -9.56 11.35
N VAL A 325 -24.04 -9.72 11.67
CA VAL A 325 -23.57 -10.61 12.75
C VAL A 325 -23.97 -10.02 14.10
N THR A 326 -24.50 -10.87 14.99
CA THR A 326 -24.85 -10.43 16.34
C THR A 326 -23.60 -10.22 17.18
N ILE A 327 -23.34 -8.97 17.58
CA ILE A 327 -22.23 -8.60 18.49
C ILE A 327 -22.84 -8.02 19.79
N PRO A 328 -23.03 -8.85 20.84
CA PRO A 328 -23.55 -8.38 22.11
C PRO A 328 -22.66 -7.33 22.77
N LEU A 329 -23.28 -6.41 23.53
CA LEU A 329 -22.61 -5.37 24.31
C LEU A 329 -21.71 -4.42 23.49
N LEU A 330 -21.96 -4.32 22.18
CA LEU A 330 -21.16 -3.50 21.26
C LEU A 330 -21.10 -2.01 21.67
N ALA A 331 -22.23 -1.44 22.11
CA ALA A 331 -22.31 -0.05 22.51
C ALA A 331 -21.74 0.23 23.92
N THR A 332 -21.69 -0.79 24.79
CA THR A 332 -21.40 -0.61 26.22
C THR A 332 -20.01 -1.09 26.60
N ASP A 333 -19.59 -2.27 26.13
CA ASP A 333 -18.49 -3.04 26.71
C ASP A 333 -17.42 -3.45 25.67
N VAL A 334 -17.63 -3.05 24.40
CA VAL A 334 -16.62 -3.03 23.33
C VAL A 334 -16.04 -1.63 23.23
N THR A 335 -15.12 -1.30 24.13
CA THR A 335 -14.55 0.05 24.29
C THR A 335 -13.07 0.12 23.90
N CYS A 336 -12.66 1.30 23.46
CA CYS A 336 -11.28 1.64 23.16
C CYS A 336 -10.44 1.80 24.44
N ALA A 337 -9.30 1.13 24.53
CA ALA A 337 -8.30 1.34 25.58
C ALA A 337 -7.43 2.60 25.34
N GLY A 338 -7.38 3.08 24.10
CA GLY A 338 -6.62 4.27 23.68
C GLY A 338 -6.59 4.41 22.15
N PRO A 339 -5.88 5.42 21.60
CA PRO A 339 -5.03 6.39 22.30
C PRO A 339 -5.78 7.62 22.83
N GLY A 340 -5.28 8.21 23.92
CA GLY A 340 -5.68 9.53 24.43
C GLY A 340 -7.19 9.71 24.64
N ALA A 341 -7.78 10.63 23.88
CA ALA A 341 -9.19 11.03 23.99
C ALA A 341 -10.21 9.92 23.64
N HIS A 342 -9.78 8.87 22.95
CA HIS A 342 -10.65 7.74 22.62
C HIS A 342 -10.77 6.72 23.76
N LYS A 343 -9.96 6.82 24.81
CA LYS A 343 -9.99 5.87 25.94
C LYS A 343 -11.38 5.87 26.60
N GLY A 344 -11.99 4.69 26.73
CA GLY A 344 -13.30 4.47 27.32
C GLY A 344 -14.49 4.72 26.38
N ARG A 345 -14.27 5.20 25.16
CA ARG A 345 -15.35 5.34 24.16
C ARG A 345 -15.63 3.99 23.49
N SER A 346 -16.88 3.71 23.13
CA SER A 346 -17.21 2.53 22.31
C SER A 346 -16.60 2.65 20.92
N VAL A 347 -16.15 1.51 20.38
CA VAL A 347 -15.51 1.39 19.07
C VAL A 347 -16.44 1.87 17.93
N VAL A 348 -17.77 1.79 18.12
CA VAL A 348 -18.76 2.21 17.11
C VAL A 348 -18.76 3.72 16.88
N PHE A 349 -18.43 4.52 17.90
CA PHE A 349 -18.40 5.99 17.82
C PHE A 349 -17.04 6.53 17.36
N LEU A 350 -16.19 5.69 16.78
CA LEU A 350 -14.91 6.13 16.24
C LEU A 350 -15.15 6.92 14.94
N ASP A 351 -14.67 8.16 14.91
CA ASP A 351 -14.68 8.98 13.71
C ASP A 351 -13.61 8.47 12.73
N LEU A 352 -14.04 7.99 11.57
CA LEU A 352 -13.19 7.31 10.57
C LEU A 352 -12.49 8.30 9.63
N TYR A 353 -12.98 9.54 9.54
CA TYR A 353 -12.51 10.51 8.55
C TYR A 353 -11.08 11.01 8.80
N THR A 354 -10.58 10.92 10.03
CA THR A 354 -9.22 11.36 10.35
C THR A 354 -8.13 10.45 9.79
N CYS A 355 -8.49 9.22 9.40
CA CYS A 355 -7.56 8.18 8.97
C CYS A 355 -7.57 7.93 7.46
N GLU A 356 -8.54 8.49 6.72
CA GLU A 356 -8.46 8.56 5.27
C GLU A 356 -7.40 9.59 4.90
N LEU A 357 -6.16 9.11 4.71
CA LEU A 357 -5.15 9.87 3.99
C LEU A 357 -5.57 9.91 2.53
N ASP A 358 -6.43 10.85 2.18
CA ASP A 358 -6.98 10.96 0.83
C ASP A 358 -5.81 11.21 -0.13
N THR A 359 -5.60 10.30 -1.09
CA THR A 359 -4.55 10.44 -2.12
C THR A 359 -4.67 11.78 -2.86
N SER A 360 -5.87 12.34 -2.87
CA SER A 360 -6.22 13.68 -3.34
C SER A 360 -5.41 14.78 -2.65
N TYR A 361 -5.18 14.72 -1.34
CA TYR A 361 -4.36 15.72 -0.63
C TYR A 361 -2.89 15.64 -1.01
N LEU A 362 -2.35 14.43 -1.23
CA LEU A 362 -0.96 14.24 -1.67
C LEU A 362 -0.77 14.81 -3.08
N ILE A 363 -1.74 14.57 -3.99
CA ILE A 363 -1.74 15.12 -5.35
C ILE A 363 -1.83 16.65 -5.31
N LEU A 364 -2.74 17.21 -4.49
CA LEU A 364 -2.89 18.66 -4.35
C LEU A 364 -1.62 19.32 -3.77
N TYR A 365 -0.97 18.66 -2.82
CA TYR A 365 0.32 19.11 -2.29
C TYR A 365 1.42 19.06 -3.36
N ALA A 366 1.51 17.99 -4.16
CA ALA A 366 2.48 17.90 -5.25
C ALA A 366 2.24 18.95 -6.35
N LEU A 367 0.97 19.21 -6.70
CA LEU A 367 0.59 20.24 -7.67
C LEU A 367 0.91 21.65 -7.17
N SER A 368 0.60 21.96 -5.92
CA SER A 368 0.91 23.26 -5.33
C SER A 368 2.42 23.48 -5.19
N ALA A 369 3.17 22.48 -4.72
CA ALA A 369 4.63 22.55 -4.62
C ALA A 369 5.30 22.72 -6.00
N SER A 370 4.83 22.00 -7.03
CA SER A 370 5.35 22.13 -8.39
C SER A 370 5.00 23.48 -9.04
N ALA A 371 3.79 24.00 -8.80
CA ALA A 371 3.41 25.34 -9.24
C ALA A 371 4.28 26.43 -8.59
N ILE A 372 4.52 26.34 -7.27
CA ILE A 372 5.39 27.27 -6.53
C ILE A 372 6.82 27.20 -7.07
N LEU A 373 7.37 25.98 -7.25
CA LEU A 373 8.72 25.80 -7.78
C LEU A 373 8.83 26.32 -9.22
N GLY A 374 7.82 26.06 -10.06
CA GLY A 374 7.75 26.56 -11.42
C GLY A 374 7.71 28.08 -11.50
N LEU A 375 6.91 28.73 -10.63
CA LEU A 375 6.88 30.20 -10.52
C LEU A 375 8.21 30.76 -10.03
N MET A 376 8.87 30.12 -9.07
CA MET A 376 10.22 30.53 -8.62
C MET A 376 11.25 30.40 -9.74
N VAL A 377 11.28 29.27 -10.46
CA VAL A 377 12.21 29.09 -11.59
C VAL A 377 11.92 30.09 -12.70
N PHE A 378 10.64 30.31 -13.05
CA PHE A 378 10.25 31.27 -14.07
C PHE A 378 10.67 32.69 -13.71
N THR A 379 10.44 33.12 -12.47
CA THR A 379 10.85 34.47 -12.02
C THR A 379 12.37 34.62 -11.98
N VAL A 380 13.11 33.62 -11.53
CA VAL A 380 14.59 33.63 -11.53
C VAL A 380 15.16 33.63 -12.95
N MET A 381 14.66 32.78 -13.83
CA MET A 381 15.09 32.72 -15.24
C MET A 381 14.72 34.01 -15.98
N SER A 382 13.56 34.58 -15.70
CA SER A 382 13.17 35.88 -16.23
C SER A 382 14.14 36.96 -15.75
N HIS A 383 14.43 37.07 -14.45
CA HIS A 383 15.36 38.09 -13.95
C HIS A 383 16.79 37.93 -14.52
N LEU A 384 17.31 36.71 -14.61
CA LEU A 384 18.68 36.46 -15.10
C LEU A 384 18.82 36.62 -16.61
N TYR A 385 17.85 36.14 -17.39
CA TYR A 385 17.94 36.04 -18.85
C TYR A 385 16.98 37.00 -19.58
N PHE A 386 16.33 37.95 -18.90
CA PHE A 386 15.37 38.90 -19.50
C PHE A 386 15.96 39.55 -20.75
N TRP A 387 17.17 40.09 -20.62
CA TRP A 387 17.87 40.80 -21.70
C TRP A 387 18.33 39.87 -22.81
N ASP A 388 18.70 38.62 -22.50
CA ASP A 388 19.14 37.64 -23.49
C ASP A 388 17.98 37.10 -24.34
N VAL A 389 16.82 36.88 -23.71
CA VAL A 389 15.58 36.49 -24.40
C VAL A 389 15.07 37.65 -25.25
N TRP A 390 15.13 38.89 -24.75
CA TRP A 390 14.73 40.09 -25.52
C TRP A 390 15.70 40.35 -26.68
N TYR A 391 17.00 40.21 -26.46
CA TYR A 391 18.01 40.28 -27.51
C TYR A 391 17.79 39.19 -28.58
N SER A 392 17.53 37.95 -28.17
CA SER A 392 17.23 36.85 -29.09
C SER A 392 15.93 37.08 -29.86
N TYR A 393 14.89 37.62 -29.22
CA TYR A 393 13.63 38.00 -29.85
C TYR A 393 13.87 39.09 -30.91
N HIS A 394 14.61 40.15 -30.58
CA HIS A 394 14.96 41.22 -31.51
C HIS A 394 15.92 40.77 -32.62
N TYR A 395 16.86 39.88 -32.33
CA TYR A 395 17.77 39.29 -33.31
C TYR A 395 17.03 38.38 -34.29
N CYS A 396 16.13 37.51 -33.80
CA CYS A 396 15.30 36.65 -34.64
C CYS A 396 14.30 37.46 -35.46
N THR A 397 13.65 38.47 -34.89
CA THR A 397 12.76 39.37 -35.65
C THR A 397 13.53 40.21 -36.67
N ALA A 398 14.76 40.65 -36.38
CA ALA A 398 15.63 41.32 -37.35
C ALA A 398 16.05 40.38 -38.49
N ARG A 399 16.34 39.10 -38.19
CA ARG A 399 16.68 38.08 -39.18
C ARG A 399 15.49 37.69 -40.06
N LEU A 400 14.27 37.67 -39.49
CA LEU A 400 13.02 37.36 -40.21
C LEU A 400 12.49 38.53 -41.05
N LYS A 401 12.61 39.78 -40.57
CA LYS A 401 12.12 40.94 -41.32
C LYS A 401 13.07 41.44 -42.41
N GLY A 402 14.33 40.99 -42.39
CA GLY A 402 15.37 41.47 -43.31
C GLY A 402 15.70 42.95 -43.08
N TYR A 403 16.95 43.33 -43.35
CA TYR A 403 17.37 44.74 -43.22
C TYR A 403 16.62 45.60 -44.26
N ARG A 404 15.74 46.49 -43.80
CA ARG A 404 15.14 47.55 -44.63
C ARG A 404 16.16 48.68 -44.83
N ARG A 405 16.31 49.12 -46.09
CA ARG A 405 17.15 50.26 -46.48
C ARG A 405 16.51 51.55 -45.93
N LEU A 406 17.25 52.34 -45.16
CA LEU A 406 16.90 53.76 -44.97
C LEU A 406 17.29 54.49 -46.26
N SER A 407 16.31 54.83 -47.07
CA SER A 407 16.47 55.66 -48.26
C SER A 407 16.80 57.10 -47.83
N SER A 408 18.01 57.56 -48.08
CA SER A 408 18.30 59.00 -48.11
C SER A 408 17.82 59.56 -49.45
N PRO A 409 17.00 60.64 -49.51
CA PRO A 409 16.35 61.09 -50.75
C PRO A 409 17.26 61.72 -51.81
N ALA A 410 18.57 61.85 -51.58
CA ALA A 410 19.43 62.76 -52.35
C ALA A 410 20.29 62.12 -53.47
N ALA A 411 20.37 60.80 -53.60
CA ALA A 411 21.26 60.13 -54.58
C ALA A 411 20.48 59.28 -55.59
N CYS A 412 20.62 59.62 -56.88
CA CYS A 412 19.95 58.96 -58.01
C CYS A 412 20.62 57.64 -58.42
N TYR A 413 21.94 57.53 -58.19
CA TYR A 413 22.74 56.34 -58.54
C TYR A 413 23.35 55.70 -57.28
N ASP A 414 23.49 54.38 -57.30
CA ASP A 414 24.13 53.63 -56.21
C ASP A 414 25.66 53.64 -56.35
N ALA A 415 26.20 53.67 -57.57
CA ALA A 415 27.63 53.89 -57.80
C ALA A 415 27.93 54.53 -59.17
N PHE A 416 28.89 55.46 -59.23
CA PHE A 416 29.52 55.95 -60.44
C PHE A 416 30.77 55.13 -60.74
N ILE A 417 31.00 54.75 -62.00
CA ILE A 417 32.15 53.95 -62.41
C ILE A 417 33.12 54.80 -63.23
N ALA A 418 34.29 55.03 -62.64
CA ALA A 418 35.41 55.71 -63.28
C ALA A 418 36.39 54.67 -63.85
N TYR A 419 36.50 54.61 -65.18
CA TYR A 419 37.34 53.66 -65.90
C TYR A 419 37.93 54.28 -67.17
N ASP A 420 38.85 53.57 -67.82
CA ASP A 420 39.41 54.01 -69.11
C ASP A 420 38.47 53.59 -70.25
N SER A 421 37.67 54.53 -70.75
CA SER A 421 36.75 54.30 -71.87
C SER A 421 37.47 54.17 -73.23
N GLU A 422 38.74 54.58 -73.32
CA GLU A 422 39.56 54.42 -74.53
C GLU A 422 40.22 53.04 -74.61
N ASP A 423 40.24 52.29 -73.51
CA ASP A 423 40.76 50.92 -73.48
C ASP A 423 39.62 49.93 -73.79
N PRO A 424 39.66 49.26 -74.97
CA PRO A 424 38.58 48.37 -75.38
C PRO A 424 38.42 47.18 -74.44
N ALA A 425 39.50 46.66 -73.85
CA ALA A 425 39.45 45.50 -72.97
C ALA A 425 38.79 45.83 -71.62
N VAL A 426 39.04 47.03 -71.09
CA VAL A 426 38.43 47.49 -69.84
C VAL A 426 36.96 47.83 -70.07
N ASN A 427 36.65 48.52 -71.17
CA ASN A 427 35.28 48.90 -71.50
C ASN A 427 34.40 47.66 -71.72
N GLU A 428 34.91 46.63 -72.40
CA GLU A 428 34.22 45.35 -72.57
C GLU A 428 33.94 44.66 -71.22
N TRP A 429 34.94 44.58 -70.34
CA TRP A 429 34.78 43.98 -69.02
C TRP A 429 33.76 44.75 -68.15
N VAL A 430 33.76 46.07 -68.19
CA VAL A 430 32.79 46.88 -67.43
C VAL A 430 31.36 46.64 -67.92
N LEU A 431 31.14 46.64 -69.24
CA LEU A 431 29.80 46.50 -69.81
C LEU A 431 29.27 45.05 -69.75
N GLN A 432 30.09 44.04 -70.07
CA GLN A 432 29.62 42.65 -70.14
C GLN A 432 29.66 41.92 -68.80
N GLU A 433 30.62 42.20 -67.92
CA GLU A 433 30.74 41.51 -66.63
C GLU A 433 30.18 42.36 -65.48
N LEU A 434 30.66 43.59 -65.31
CA LEU A 434 30.33 44.38 -64.13
C LEU A 434 28.87 44.86 -64.16
N VAL A 435 28.42 45.44 -65.27
CA VAL A 435 27.04 45.94 -65.43
C VAL A 435 26.04 44.77 -65.38
N GLU A 436 26.27 43.70 -66.13
CA GLU A 436 25.38 42.52 -66.14
C GLU A 436 25.18 41.91 -64.74
N ARG A 437 26.26 41.81 -63.94
CA ARG A 437 26.22 41.21 -62.60
C ARG A 437 25.60 42.10 -61.52
N LEU A 438 25.59 43.41 -61.72
CA LEU A 438 25.13 44.41 -60.74
C LEU A 438 23.76 45.02 -61.09
N GLU A 439 23.44 45.21 -62.38
CA GLU A 439 22.15 45.76 -62.84
C GLU A 439 21.12 44.66 -63.18
N ASN A 440 21.52 43.57 -63.85
CA ASN A 440 20.56 42.64 -64.48
C ASN A 440 20.19 41.40 -63.63
N GLN A 441 20.77 41.21 -62.44
CA GLN A 441 20.44 40.06 -61.57
C GLN A 441 19.25 40.33 -60.61
N LYS A 442 18.17 39.55 -60.73
CA LYS A 442 16.87 39.69 -60.04
C LYS A 442 16.88 39.82 -58.50
N ALA A 443 17.97 39.48 -57.80
CA ALA A 443 17.98 39.45 -56.33
C ALA A 443 18.43 40.76 -55.65
N ARG A 444 19.24 41.60 -56.32
CA ARG A 444 19.71 42.92 -55.84
C ARG A 444 20.16 43.78 -57.03
N GLN A 445 19.34 44.74 -57.44
CA GLN A 445 19.62 45.67 -58.54
C GLN A 445 20.30 46.94 -57.99
N PHE A 446 21.48 47.27 -58.51
CA PHE A 446 22.18 48.53 -58.23
C PHE A 446 22.14 49.41 -59.47
N ASN A 447 21.75 50.68 -59.34
CA ASN A 447 21.74 51.62 -60.46
C ASN A 447 23.14 52.23 -60.64
N LEU A 448 23.81 51.98 -61.77
CA LEU A 448 25.16 52.45 -62.04
C LEU A 448 25.16 53.67 -62.97
N CYS A 449 26.06 54.62 -62.72
CA CYS A 449 26.32 55.75 -63.60
C CYS A 449 27.60 55.50 -64.41
N LEU A 450 27.51 55.59 -65.74
CA LEU A 450 28.58 55.34 -66.70
C LEU A 450 28.82 56.55 -67.60
N GLU A 451 30.09 56.86 -67.88
CA GLU A 451 30.47 58.00 -68.73
C GLU A 451 29.90 57.90 -70.16
N GLY A 452 29.91 56.71 -70.77
CA GLY A 452 29.44 56.51 -72.14
C GLY A 452 27.91 56.41 -72.30
N ARG A 453 27.16 56.28 -71.20
CA ARG A 453 25.70 56.06 -71.22
C ARG A 453 24.91 57.24 -70.66
N ASP A 454 25.38 57.82 -69.56
CA ASP A 454 24.59 58.74 -68.73
C ASP A 454 25.04 60.21 -68.85
N TRP A 455 26.15 60.49 -69.54
CA TRP A 455 26.61 61.87 -69.76
C TRP A 455 25.81 62.59 -70.83
N LEU A 456 25.38 63.81 -70.52
CA LEU A 456 24.62 64.62 -71.47
C LEU A 456 25.56 65.21 -72.54
N PRO A 457 25.30 64.98 -73.84
CA PRO A 457 26.10 65.56 -74.90
C PRO A 457 25.96 67.08 -74.90
N GLY A 458 27.08 67.80 -75.02
CA GLY A 458 27.12 69.27 -75.06
C GLY A 458 27.45 69.95 -73.73
N GLN A 459 27.51 69.23 -72.60
CA GLN A 459 28.03 69.75 -71.34
C GLN A 459 29.56 69.56 -71.21
N PRO A 460 30.27 70.45 -70.50
CA PRO A 460 31.68 70.24 -70.17
C PRO A 460 31.89 68.92 -69.43
N VAL A 461 32.93 68.16 -69.83
CA VAL A 461 33.29 66.87 -69.21
C VAL A 461 33.48 66.99 -67.69
N PHE A 462 33.97 68.13 -67.21
CA PHE A 462 34.17 68.39 -65.79
C PHE A 462 32.84 68.46 -65.01
N ASP A 463 31.81 69.08 -65.57
CA ASP A 463 30.51 69.23 -64.93
C ASP A 463 29.76 67.90 -64.88
N ASN A 464 29.77 67.16 -65.99
CA ASN A 464 29.24 65.80 -66.05
C ASN A 464 29.90 64.89 -65.00
N LEU A 465 31.21 64.97 -64.87
CA LEU A 465 31.98 64.18 -63.92
C LEU A 465 31.68 64.59 -62.46
N SER A 466 31.60 65.88 -62.17
CA SER A 466 31.21 66.38 -60.85
C SER A 466 29.80 65.92 -60.46
N GLN A 467 28.85 66.03 -61.39
CA GLN A 467 27.46 65.63 -61.20
C GLN A 467 27.33 64.11 -61.00
N SER A 468 28.04 63.30 -61.81
CA SER A 468 28.08 61.84 -61.65
C SER A 468 28.61 61.42 -60.28
N ILE A 469 29.64 62.12 -59.77
CA ILE A 469 30.18 61.86 -58.44
C ILE A 469 29.17 62.26 -57.36
N GLN A 470 28.55 63.43 -57.43
CA GLN A 470 27.60 63.91 -56.41
C GLN A 470 26.31 63.08 -56.33
N LEU A 471 25.71 62.75 -57.49
CA LEU A 471 24.46 61.99 -57.58
C LEU A 471 24.63 60.50 -57.26
N SER A 472 25.88 60.01 -57.16
CA SER A 472 26.19 58.63 -56.81
C SER A 472 26.57 58.48 -55.34
N LYS A 473 26.15 57.36 -54.71
CA LYS A 473 26.54 57.05 -53.32
C LYS A 473 27.97 56.56 -53.18
N LYS A 474 28.52 55.95 -54.23
CA LYS A 474 29.89 55.42 -54.31
C LYS A 474 30.53 55.79 -55.64
N THR A 475 31.86 55.85 -55.67
CA THR A 475 32.65 56.03 -56.88
C THR A 475 33.62 54.86 -56.99
N ILE A 476 33.37 53.98 -57.94
CA ILE A 476 34.18 52.79 -58.20
C ILE A 476 35.20 53.13 -59.26
N PHE A 477 36.48 53.01 -58.93
CA PHE A 477 37.57 53.15 -59.89
C PHE A 477 38.03 51.78 -60.36
N VAL A 478 37.96 51.55 -61.66
CA VAL A 478 38.53 50.36 -62.31
C VAL A 478 39.92 50.73 -62.80
N LEU A 479 40.94 50.21 -62.11
CA LEU A 479 42.32 50.63 -62.27
C LEU A 479 43.12 49.68 -63.16
N THR A 480 43.69 50.23 -64.22
CA THR A 480 44.76 49.65 -65.05
C THR A 480 46.01 50.54 -65.01
N ASN A 481 47.16 50.01 -65.42
CA ASN A 481 48.41 50.78 -65.40
C ASN A 481 48.37 52.01 -66.33
N ARG A 482 47.62 51.91 -67.44
CA ARG A 482 47.38 53.02 -68.37
C ARG A 482 46.51 54.10 -67.74
N TYR A 483 45.39 53.71 -67.12
CA TYR A 483 44.44 54.66 -66.55
C TYR A 483 45.03 55.50 -65.42
N LEU A 484 45.88 54.92 -64.55
CA LEU A 484 46.54 55.66 -63.46
C LEU A 484 47.46 56.79 -63.93
N LYS A 485 48.03 56.67 -65.14
CA LYS A 485 48.88 57.72 -65.73
C LYS A 485 48.05 58.80 -66.43
N SER A 486 46.76 58.55 -66.67
CA SER A 486 45.86 59.51 -67.31
C SER A 486 45.60 60.72 -66.41
N GLY A 487 45.45 61.89 -67.02
CA GLY A 487 45.00 63.09 -66.32
C GLY A 487 43.59 62.94 -65.73
N ARG A 488 42.74 62.14 -66.39
CA ARG A 488 41.34 61.90 -65.99
C ARG A 488 41.22 61.14 -64.68
N PHE A 489 42.09 60.15 -64.43
CA PHE A 489 42.13 59.46 -63.14
C PHE A 489 42.50 60.43 -62.01
N LYS A 490 43.47 61.33 -62.22
CA LYS A 490 43.87 62.29 -61.18
C LYS A 490 42.71 63.22 -60.84
N THR A 491 42.04 63.80 -61.84
CA THR A 491 40.92 64.72 -61.60
C THR A 491 39.73 64.04 -60.91
N THR A 492 39.29 62.88 -61.39
CA THR A 492 38.22 62.08 -60.76
C THR A 492 38.56 61.68 -59.32
N PHE A 493 39.79 61.21 -59.08
CA PHE A 493 40.23 60.77 -57.76
C PHE A 493 40.30 61.95 -56.78
N TYR A 494 40.82 63.12 -57.19
CA TYR A 494 40.85 64.30 -56.34
C TYR A 494 39.44 64.81 -56.00
N MET A 495 38.51 64.81 -56.95
CA MET A 495 37.11 65.20 -56.66
C MET A 495 36.41 64.25 -55.69
N ALA A 496 36.54 62.93 -55.92
CA ALA A 496 35.98 61.94 -55.01
C ALA A 496 36.64 62.00 -53.61
N HIS A 497 37.92 62.38 -53.54
CA HIS A 497 38.61 62.61 -52.28
C HIS A 497 38.18 63.91 -51.58
N GLN A 498 37.91 64.98 -52.33
CA GLN A 498 37.39 66.22 -51.78
C GLN A 498 36.03 66.00 -51.11
N ARG A 499 35.15 65.17 -51.69
CA ARG A 499 33.88 64.78 -51.06
C ARG A 499 34.06 64.08 -49.71
N LEU A 500 35.13 63.29 -49.55
CA LEU A 500 35.47 62.71 -48.25
C LEU A 500 35.86 63.79 -47.22
N LEU A 501 36.61 64.81 -47.63
CA LEU A 501 37.05 65.87 -46.73
C LEU A 501 35.88 66.79 -46.32
N ASP A 502 35.04 67.16 -47.28
CA ASP A 502 33.96 68.13 -47.09
C ASP A 502 32.73 67.49 -46.41
N GLU A 503 32.30 66.30 -46.85
CA GLU A 503 31.08 65.64 -46.34
C GLU A 503 31.36 64.55 -45.29
N LYS A 504 32.64 64.27 -44.97
CA LYS A 504 33.09 63.16 -44.09
C LYS A 504 32.62 61.77 -44.54
N MET A 505 32.30 61.59 -45.82
CA MET A 505 31.77 60.35 -46.39
C MET A 505 32.79 59.68 -47.30
N ASP A 506 33.23 58.46 -46.97
CA ASP A 506 34.11 57.69 -47.87
C ASP A 506 33.30 57.02 -48.97
N VAL A 507 33.38 57.61 -50.15
CA VAL A 507 32.63 57.25 -51.35
C VAL A 507 33.43 56.32 -52.27
N ILE A 508 34.76 56.23 -52.13
CA ILE A 508 35.59 55.58 -53.16
C ILE A 508 35.82 54.06 -52.95
N ILE A 509 35.79 53.30 -54.04
CA ILE A 509 36.10 51.86 -54.11
C ILE A 509 37.11 51.68 -55.23
N LEU A 510 38.17 50.89 -55.00
CA LEU A 510 39.21 50.62 -56.00
C LEU A 510 39.16 49.15 -56.43
N ILE A 511 39.01 48.90 -57.73
CA ILE A 511 39.07 47.59 -58.36
C ILE A 511 40.36 47.49 -59.18
N PHE A 512 41.17 46.46 -58.95
CA PHE A 512 42.39 46.20 -59.72
C PHE A 512 42.17 45.04 -60.68
N LEU A 513 42.28 45.30 -61.98
CA LEU A 513 42.28 44.25 -63.00
C LEU A 513 43.69 43.65 -63.20
N GLU A 514 44.74 44.40 -62.87
CA GLU A 514 46.15 44.00 -63.02
C GLU A 514 46.89 43.95 -61.68
N LYS A 515 47.75 42.94 -61.49
CA LYS A 515 48.50 42.72 -60.23
C LYS A 515 49.64 43.72 -59.98
N VAL A 516 50.07 44.49 -60.98
CA VAL A 516 51.34 45.24 -60.98
C VAL A 516 51.28 46.55 -60.15
N LEU A 517 50.10 46.94 -59.65
CA LEU A 517 49.88 48.26 -59.03
C LEU A 517 49.91 48.28 -57.50
N GLN A 518 50.29 47.17 -56.86
CA GLN A 518 50.31 47.02 -55.40
C GLN A 518 51.32 47.94 -54.67
N LYS A 519 52.31 48.51 -55.38
CA LYS A 519 53.35 49.37 -54.78
C LYS A 519 53.03 50.88 -54.80
N SER A 520 51.93 51.31 -55.41
CA SER A 520 51.60 52.74 -55.47
C SER A 520 51.21 53.32 -54.11
N ARG A 521 51.55 54.60 -53.87
CA ARG A 521 51.28 55.29 -52.59
C ARG A 521 49.78 55.33 -52.26
N TYR A 522 48.93 55.54 -53.27
CA TYR A 522 47.47 55.62 -53.14
C TYR A 522 46.85 54.33 -52.60
N VAL A 523 47.30 53.17 -53.09
CA VAL A 523 46.76 51.86 -52.69
C VAL A 523 47.19 51.46 -51.29
N ARG A 524 48.44 51.76 -50.91
CA ARG A 524 48.94 51.49 -49.55
C ARG A 524 48.22 52.31 -48.50
N LEU A 525 47.98 53.60 -48.78
CA LEU A 525 47.21 54.47 -47.91
C LEU A 525 45.78 53.94 -47.76
N ARG A 526 45.12 53.59 -48.87
CA ARG A 526 43.73 53.15 -48.85
C ARG A 526 43.53 51.77 -48.21
N LYS A 527 44.44 50.81 -48.44
CA LYS A 527 44.40 49.51 -47.73
C LYS A 527 44.50 49.66 -46.21
N ARG A 528 45.19 50.71 -45.72
CA ARG A 528 45.28 51.02 -44.28
C ARG A 528 44.03 51.73 -43.75
N LEU A 529 43.44 52.64 -44.54
CA LEU A 529 42.24 53.39 -44.17
C LEU A 529 40.97 52.54 -44.21
N CYS A 530 40.75 51.80 -45.30
CA CYS A 530 39.57 50.97 -45.50
C CYS A 530 39.91 49.75 -46.37
N ARG A 531 40.30 48.64 -45.74
CA ARG A 531 40.72 47.41 -46.45
C ARG A 531 39.61 46.82 -47.31
N SER A 532 38.35 46.96 -46.92
CA SER A 532 37.17 46.47 -47.65
C SER A 532 36.87 47.26 -48.93
N SER A 533 37.40 48.48 -49.09
CA SER A 533 37.21 49.31 -50.29
C SER A 533 38.17 48.99 -51.44
N VAL A 534 39.11 48.05 -51.24
CA VAL A 534 40.17 47.71 -52.19
C VAL A 534 39.96 46.26 -52.63
N LEU A 535 39.53 46.05 -53.87
CA LEU A 535 39.15 44.75 -54.41
C LEU A 535 40.05 44.37 -55.58
N GLU A 536 40.53 43.14 -55.59
CA GLU A 536 41.40 42.61 -56.64
C GLU A 536 40.61 41.59 -57.47
N TRP A 537 40.66 41.73 -58.79
CA TRP A 537 40.04 40.77 -59.69
C TRP A 537 40.80 39.44 -59.63
N PRO A 538 40.14 38.34 -59.24
CA PRO A 538 40.83 37.07 -59.01
C PRO A 538 41.22 36.42 -60.34
N THR A 539 42.45 35.92 -60.42
CA THR A 539 42.92 35.13 -61.58
C THR A 539 42.32 33.73 -61.64
N ASN A 540 41.72 33.24 -60.54
CA ASN A 540 41.03 31.96 -60.48
C ASN A 540 39.50 32.17 -60.64
N PRO A 541 38.83 31.55 -61.64
CA PRO A 541 37.39 31.70 -61.85
C PRO A 541 36.54 31.24 -60.65
N GLN A 542 37.00 30.25 -59.88
CA GLN A 542 36.28 29.77 -58.68
C GLN A 542 36.21 30.83 -57.56
N SER A 543 37.08 31.84 -57.57
CA SER A 543 37.10 32.92 -56.58
C SER A 543 36.31 34.16 -57.00
N GLN A 544 35.78 34.20 -58.24
CA GLN A 544 34.97 35.32 -58.73
C GLN A 544 33.65 35.52 -57.97
N PRO A 545 32.90 34.48 -57.53
CA PRO A 545 31.69 34.67 -56.73
C PRO A 545 31.97 35.42 -55.42
N TYR A 546 33.12 35.15 -54.79
CA TYR A 546 33.56 35.85 -53.58
C TYR A 546 33.85 37.33 -53.86
N PHE A 547 34.56 37.63 -54.95
CA PHE A 547 34.81 39.02 -55.38
C PHE A 547 33.49 39.79 -55.57
N TRP A 548 32.53 39.21 -56.28
CA TRP A 548 31.23 39.85 -56.53
C TRP A 548 30.43 40.08 -55.23
N GLN A 549 30.51 39.15 -54.28
CA GLN A 549 29.87 39.32 -52.98
C GLN A 549 30.54 40.44 -52.16
N CYS A 550 31.88 40.52 -52.19
CA CYS A 550 32.63 41.62 -51.56
C CYS A 550 32.29 42.98 -52.19
N LEU A 551 32.19 43.06 -53.53
CA LEU A 551 31.81 44.28 -54.24
C LEU A 551 30.38 44.72 -53.90
N LYS A 552 29.41 43.79 -53.94
CA LYS A 552 28.00 44.08 -53.58
C LYS A 552 27.88 44.54 -52.12
N ASN A 553 28.65 43.96 -51.21
CA ASN A 553 28.69 44.39 -49.81
C ASN A 553 29.31 45.79 -49.68
N ALA A 554 30.44 46.07 -50.35
CA ALA A 554 31.11 47.37 -50.30
C ALA A 554 30.24 48.52 -50.84
N ILE A 555 29.42 48.27 -51.87
CA ILE A 555 28.45 49.24 -52.40
C ILE A 555 27.28 49.42 -51.42
N ALA A 556 26.79 48.34 -50.81
CA ALA A 556 25.62 48.36 -49.92
C ALA A 556 25.90 48.91 -48.52
N THR A 557 27.13 48.82 -48.01
CA THR A 557 27.49 49.31 -46.67
C THR A 557 27.66 50.83 -46.63
N SER A 558 27.00 51.49 -45.67
CA SER A 558 27.27 52.87 -45.30
C SER A 558 28.62 52.96 -44.57
N ASN A 559 29.57 53.72 -45.12
CA ASN A 559 30.95 53.78 -44.60
C ASN A 559 31.11 54.69 -43.35
N SER A 560 30.03 55.20 -42.75
CA SER A 560 30.10 56.02 -41.53
C SER A 560 30.66 55.28 -40.31
N LEU A 561 30.73 53.93 -40.35
CA LEU A 561 31.14 53.07 -39.24
C LEU A 561 32.36 52.19 -39.54
N ALA A 562 32.98 52.31 -40.72
CA ALA A 562 34.00 51.37 -41.22
C ALA A 562 35.45 51.87 -41.16
N TYR A 563 35.69 53.09 -40.66
CA TYR A 563 37.04 53.52 -40.33
C TYR A 563 37.52 52.76 -39.10
N ASN A 564 38.71 52.15 -39.20
CA ASN A 564 39.39 51.60 -38.03
C ASN A 564 39.43 52.66 -36.92
N LYS A 565 39.03 52.30 -35.69
CA LYS A 565 39.11 53.11 -34.46
C LYS A 565 40.51 53.70 -34.13
N LEU A 566 41.50 53.51 -35.00
CA LEU A 566 42.86 54.04 -34.89
C LEU A 566 43.01 55.51 -35.33
N LEU A 567 41.97 56.10 -35.92
CA LEU A 567 41.88 57.54 -36.20
C LEU A 567 40.69 58.13 -35.42
N GLN A 568 40.67 57.92 -34.11
CA GLN A 568 40.00 58.89 -33.22
C GLN A 568 40.95 60.07 -33.09
N GLU A 569 40.48 61.24 -33.54
CA GLU A 569 41.17 62.51 -33.38
C GLU A 569 41.64 62.65 -31.93
N THR A 570 42.95 62.80 -31.76
CA THR A 570 43.49 63.44 -30.55
C THR A 570 43.05 64.89 -30.65
N VAL A 571 42.32 65.35 -29.63
CA VAL A 571 41.83 66.72 -29.49
C VAL A 571 42.98 67.73 -29.62
#